data_AF-A0A972P8U4-F1
#
_entry.id   AF-A0A972P8U4-F1
#
_cell.length_a   1.000
_cell.length_b   1.000
_cell.length_c   1.000
_cell.angle_alpha   90.00
_cell.angle_beta   90.00
_cell.angle_gamma   90.00
#
_symmetry.space_group_name_H-M   'P 1'
#
loop_
_entity.id
_entity.type
_entity.pdbx_description
1 polymer ?
#
loop_
_entity_poly.entity_id
_entity_poly.type
_entity_poly.pdbx_seq_one_letter_code
_entity_poly.pdbx_strand_id
1 'polypeptide(L)'
;MNVLVEKKIERYENLLREIWAASEKYLGAFSVKLLVERIVWELSTEYREIELLHYDEGKISCVEIAASLKKNPDLPVDDMFMKFITRYVEILARLIGHEKTEKIAKKLDEDFGDISLKRLREE
;
A
#
# COMPACT_ATOMS: atom_id res chain seq x y z
N MET A 1 -0.34 11.36 -21.91
CA MET A 1 -0.36 11.57 -20.44
C MET A 1 -1.08 10.43 -19.71
N ASN A 2 -2.32 10.07 -20.08
CA ASN A 2 -3.08 8.97 -19.42
C ASN A 2 -2.38 7.60 -19.39
N VAL A 3 -1.73 7.17 -20.47
CA VAL A 3 -1.11 5.82 -20.55
C VAL A 3 0.02 5.61 -19.53
N LEU A 4 0.77 6.66 -19.18
CA LEU A 4 1.86 6.57 -18.20
C LEU A 4 1.32 6.44 -16.77
N VAL A 5 0.21 7.12 -16.48
CA VAL A 5 -0.44 7.08 -15.17
C VAL A 5 -1.19 5.76 -14.96
N GLU A 6 -1.88 5.25 -15.98
CA GLU A 6 -2.54 3.94 -15.93
C GLU A 6 -1.54 2.81 -15.66
N LYS A 7 -0.41 2.78 -16.39
CA LYS A 7 0.69 1.82 -16.13
C LYS A 7 1.29 1.94 -14.73
N LYS A 8 1.25 3.14 -14.15
CA LYS A 8 1.80 3.40 -12.82
C LYS A 8 0.87 2.87 -11.73
N ILE A 9 -0.44 3.07 -11.86
CA ILE A 9 -1.42 2.47 -10.96
C ILE A 9 -1.37 0.95 -11.06
N GLU A 10 -1.25 0.40 -12.28
CA GLU A 10 -1.14 -1.04 -12.48
C GLU A 10 0.08 -1.63 -11.73
N ARG A 11 1.21 -0.93 -11.71
CA ARG A 11 2.37 -1.31 -10.91
C ARG A 11 2.07 -1.34 -9.40
N TYR A 12 1.41 -0.30 -8.88
CA TYR A 12 1.02 -0.26 -7.47
C TYR A 12 -0.02 -1.32 -7.12
N GLU A 13 -0.99 -1.57 -8.00
CA GLU A 13 -1.98 -2.63 -7.80
C GLU A 13 -1.32 -4.00 -7.70
N ASN A 14 -0.37 -4.30 -8.58
CA ASN A 14 0.40 -5.55 -8.53
C ASN A 14 1.21 -5.67 -7.23
N LEU A 15 1.89 -4.59 -6.82
CA LEU A 15 2.61 -4.58 -5.55
C LEU A 15 1.69 -4.81 -4.35
N LEU A 16 0.54 -4.15 -4.30
CA LEU A 16 -0.43 -4.33 -3.22
C LEU A 16 -0.95 -5.77 -3.19
N ARG A 17 -1.19 -6.40 -4.34
CA ARG A 17 -1.57 -7.82 -4.43
C ARG A 17 -0.47 -8.74 -3.91
N GLU A 18 0.80 -8.46 -4.22
CA GLU A 18 1.94 -9.22 -3.70
C GLU A 18 2.08 -9.09 -2.18
N ILE A 19 1.97 -7.86 -1.66
CA ILE A 19 1.99 -7.59 -0.22
C ILE A 19 0.84 -8.30 0.48
N TRP A 20 -0.38 -8.23 -0.07
CA TRP A 20 -1.54 -8.94 0.46
C TRP A 20 -1.29 -10.44 0.51
N ALA A 21 -0.93 -11.05 -0.63
CA ALA A 21 -0.71 -12.49 -0.73
C ALA A 21 0.43 -12.98 0.17
N ALA A 22 1.47 -12.18 0.36
CA ALA A 22 2.54 -12.48 1.30
C ALA A 22 2.03 -12.42 2.74
N SER A 23 1.30 -11.36 3.10
CA SER A 23 0.82 -11.12 4.47
C SER A 23 -0.26 -12.11 4.89
N GLU A 24 -1.11 -12.55 3.96
CA GLU A 24 -2.17 -13.52 4.20
C GLU A 24 -1.61 -14.85 4.71
N LYS A 25 -0.43 -15.27 4.24
CA LYS A 25 0.27 -16.47 4.72
C LYS A 25 0.69 -16.40 6.18
N TYR A 26 0.88 -15.20 6.72
CA TYR A 26 1.36 -14.98 8.09
C TYR A 26 0.22 -14.60 9.05
N LEU A 27 -0.74 -13.78 8.59
CA LEU A 27 -1.76 -13.19 9.44
C LEU A 27 -3.18 -13.76 9.21
N GLY A 28 -3.40 -14.47 8.10
CA GLY A 28 -4.73 -14.89 7.64
C GLY A 28 -5.50 -13.77 6.93
N ALA A 29 -6.43 -14.14 6.04
CA ALA A 29 -7.15 -13.23 5.16
C ALA A 29 -7.93 -12.15 5.91
N PHE A 30 -8.59 -12.51 7.02
CA PHE A 30 -9.37 -11.59 7.84
C PHE A 30 -8.50 -10.48 8.45
N SER A 31 -7.35 -10.83 9.02
CA SER A 31 -6.42 -9.88 9.63
C SER A 31 -5.83 -8.93 8.58
N VAL A 32 -5.51 -9.44 7.39
CA VAL A 32 -5.02 -8.62 6.27
C VAL A 32 -6.10 -7.64 5.80
N LYS A 33 -7.36 -8.07 5.70
CA LYS A 33 -8.48 -7.19 5.37
C LYS A 33 -8.63 -6.05 6.38
N LEU A 34 -8.63 -6.36 7.68
CA LEU A 34 -8.70 -5.34 8.74
C LEU A 34 -7.52 -4.37 8.68
N LEU A 35 -6.32 -4.85 8.37
CA LEU A 35 -5.14 -4.01 8.20
C LEU A 35 -5.31 -3.02 7.04
N VAL A 36 -5.79 -3.50 5.89
CA VAL A 36 -6.09 -2.64 4.75
C VAL A 36 -7.19 -1.63 5.09
N GLU A 37 -8.30 -2.06 5.70
CA GLU A 37 -9.38 -1.17 6.13
C GLU A 37 -8.87 -0.05 7.04
N ARG A 38 -7.99 -0.40 7.99
CA ARG A 38 -7.37 0.57 8.90
C ARG A 38 -6.56 1.62 8.15
N ILE A 39 -5.71 1.20 7.22
CA ILE A 39 -4.83 2.11 6.48
C ILE A 39 -5.64 3.00 5.52
N VAL A 40 -6.66 2.44 4.86
CA VAL A 40 -7.58 3.21 4.01
C VAL A 40 -8.26 4.30 4.83
N TRP A 41 -8.77 3.97 6.03
CA TRP A 41 -9.39 4.94 6.92
C TRP A 41 -8.41 6.03 7.40
N GLU A 42 -7.17 5.67 7.74
CA GLU A 42 -6.16 6.65 8.16
C GLU A 42 -5.80 7.61 7.02
N LEU A 43 -5.60 7.08 5.81
CA LEU A 43 -5.16 7.87 4.66
C LEU A 43 -6.29 8.63 3.97
N SER A 44 -7.56 8.26 4.15
CA SER A 44 -8.67 8.96 3.50
C SER A 44 -8.84 10.42 3.96
N THR A 45 -8.27 10.76 5.12
CA THR A 45 -8.18 12.14 5.61
C THR A 45 -7.26 13.02 4.77
N GLU A 46 -6.27 12.42 4.09
CA GLU A 46 -5.26 13.12 3.28
C GLU A 46 -5.49 12.88 1.77
N TYR A 47 -5.89 11.67 1.39
CA TYR A 47 -6.17 11.25 0.01
C TYR A 47 -7.52 10.57 -0.08
N ARG A 48 -8.56 11.35 -0.38
CA ARG A 48 -9.93 10.83 -0.43
C ARG A 48 -10.08 9.69 -1.45
N GLU A 49 -9.33 9.73 -2.54
CA GLU A 49 -9.35 8.73 -3.61
C GLU A 49 -8.93 7.33 -3.13
N ILE A 50 -8.22 7.19 -2.01
CA ILE A 50 -7.87 5.87 -1.46
C ILE A 50 -9.11 5.06 -1.04
N GLU A 51 -10.24 5.73 -0.75
CA GLU A 51 -11.52 5.08 -0.46
C GLU A 51 -12.09 4.31 -1.67
N LEU A 52 -11.59 4.59 -2.88
CA LEU A 52 -11.95 3.90 -4.12
C LEU A 52 -11.12 2.61 -4.33
N LEU A 53 -10.19 2.31 -3.42
CA LEU A 53 -9.47 1.05 -3.44
C LEU A 53 -10.47 -0.08 -3.19
N HIS A 54 -10.63 -0.97 -4.15
CA HIS A 54 -11.45 -2.16 -3.95
C HIS A 54 -10.59 -3.28 -3.40
N TYR A 55 -10.99 -3.85 -2.27
CA TYR A 55 -10.30 -4.96 -1.63
C TYR A 55 -11.32 -5.94 -1.02
N ASP A 56 -11.26 -7.20 -1.45
CA ASP A 56 -12.03 -8.30 -0.86
C ASP A 56 -11.35 -9.65 -1.11
N GLU A 57 -11.58 -10.65 -0.26
CA GLU A 57 -11.02 -12.03 -0.30
C GLU A 57 -9.94 -12.30 -1.39
N GLY A 58 -8.74 -11.76 -1.20
CA GLY A 58 -7.58 -12.02 -2.08
C GLY A 58 -7.50 -11.18 -3.36
N LYS A 59 -8.34 -10.17 -3.53
CA LYS A 59 -8.42 -9.29 -4.69
C LYS A 59 -8.28 -7.84 -4.28
N ILE A 60 -7.20 -7.19 -4.72
CA ILE A 60 -7.05 -5.74 -4.69
C ILE A 60 -7.19 -5.22 -6.12
N SER A 61 -7.94 -4.13 -6.28
CA SER A 61 -8.17 -3.46 -7.56
C SER A 61 -8.15 -1.94 -7.38
N CYS A 62 -7.42 -1.26 -8.27
CA CYS A 62 -7.30 0.19 -8.32
C CYS A 62 -8.09 0.79 -9.50
N VAL A 63 -9.00 0.04 -10.12
CA VAL A 63 -9.75 0.47 -11.32
C VAL A 63 -10.51 1.77 -11.09
N GLU A 64 -11.14 1.95 -9.93
CA GLU A 64 -11.89 3.17 -9.62
C GLU A 64 -10.98 4.37 -9.32
N ILE A 65 -9.81 4.13 -8.72
CA ILE A 65 -8.74 5.15 -8.57
C ILE A 65 -8.22 5.57 -9.96
N ALA A 66 -8.03 4.62 -10.88
CA ALA A 66 -7.63 4.93 -12.25
C ALA A 66 -8.70 5.74 -13.00
N ALA A 67 -9.98 5.46 -12.74
CA ALA A 67 -11.08 6.22 -13.31
C ALA A 67 -11.19 7.64 -12.71
N SER A 68 -10.90 7.82 -11.41
CA SER A 68 -10.95 9.12 -10.75
C SER A 68 -9.86 10.07 -11.28
N LEU A 69 -8.69 9.55 -11.65
CA LEU A 69 -7.59 10.32 -12.24
C LEU A 69 -7.94 10.99 -13.57
N LYS A 70 -8.92 10.46 -14.31
CA LYS A 70 -9.45 11.16 -15.51
C LYS A 70 -10.15 12.46 -15.15
N LYS A 71 -10.67 12.56 -13.92
CA LYS A 71 -11.35 13.74 -13.37
C LYS A 71 -10.42 14.62 -12.53
N ASN A 72 -9.39 14.02 -11.92
CA ASN A 72 -8.38 14.70 -11.10
C ASN A 72 -6.95 14.28 -11.51
N PRO A 73 -6.38 14.85 -12.58
CA PRO A 73 -5.06 14.46 -13.08
C PRO A 73 -3.89 14.79 -12.13
N ASP A 74 -4.12 15.72 -11.19
CA ASP A 74 -3.10 16.21 -10.26
C ASP A 74 -3.02 15.39 -8.97
N LEU A 75 -3.82 14.32 -8.84
CA LEU A 75 -3.75 13.40 -7.70
C LEU A 75 -2.29 12.90 -7.53
N PRO A 76 -1.68 13.08 -6.35
CA PRO A 76 -0.31 12.66 -6.09
C PRO A 76 -0.23 11.14 -5.88
N VAL A 77 -0.37 10.39 -6.98
CA VAL A 77 -0.45 8.92 -7.00
C VAL A 77 0.70 8.26 -6.23
N ASP A 78 1.94 8.70 -6.46
CA ASP A 78 3.10 8.10 -5.79
C ASP A 78 3.05 8.27 -4.29
N ASP A 79 2.82 9.50 -3.83
CA ASP A 79 2.83 9.83 -2.42
C ASP A 79 1.71 9.07 -1.68
N MET A 80 0.52 9.01 -2.27
CA MET A 80 -0.62 8.25 -1.73
C MET A 80 -0.28 6.76 -1.57
N PHE A 81 0.20 6.09 -2.62
CA PHE A 81 0.49 4.66 -2.56
C PHE A 81 1.74 4.35 -1.71
N MET A 82 2.78 5.17 -1.76
CA MET A 82 3.97 4.99 -0.93
C MET A 82 3.66 5.17 0.56
N LYS A 83 2.80 6.13 0.92
CA LYS A 83 2.29 6.24 2.30
C LYS A 83 1.49 5.01 2.70
N PHE A 84 0.62 4.50 1.83
CA PHE A 84 -0.13 3.27 2.08
C PHE A 84 0.82 2.10 2.40
N ILE A 85 1.79 1.86 1.54
CA ILE A 85 2.76 0.77 1.67
C ILE A 85 3.60 0.95 2.94
N THR A 86 4.06 2.17 3.20
CA THR A 86 4.85 2.48 4.40
C THR A 86 4.06 2.17 5.67
N ARG A 87 2.82 2.65 5.78
CA ARG A 87 1.94 2.34 6.92
C ARG A 87 1.68 0.85 7.07
N TYR A 88 1.46 0.17 5.96
CA TYR A 88 1.28 -1.28 5.94
C TYR A 88 2.48 -2.00 6.55
N VAL A 89 3.70 -1.67 6.08
CA VAL A 89 4.94 -2.28 6.56
C VAL A 89 5.23 -1.91 8.01
N GLU A 90 4.96 -0.68 8.43
CA GLU A 90 5.11 -0.25 9.83
C GLU A 90 4.22 -1.07 10.78
N ILE A 91 2.96 -1.29 10.41
CA ILE A 91 2.04 -2.09 11.22
C ILE A 91 2.47 -3.56 11.21
N LEU A 92 2.86 -4.10 10.06
CA LEU A 92 3.47 -5.43 9.99
C LEU A 92 4.68 -5.51 10.93
N ALA A 93 5.57 -4.52 10.96
CA ALA A 93 6.77 -4.53 11.79
C ALA A 93 6.43 -4.72 13.27
N ARG A 94 5.41 -4.00 13.72
CA ARG A 94 4.91 -4.06 15.09
C ARG A 94 4.24 -5.39 15.42
N LEU A 95 3.60 -6.05 14.43
CA LEU A 95 2.90 -7.32 14.63
C LEU A 95 3.82 -8.55 14.64
N ILE A 96 4.82 -8.60 13.75
CA ILE A 96 5.70 -9.79 13.55
C ILE A 96 7.13 -9.61 14.10
N GLY A 97 7.44 -8.46 14.67
CA GLY A 97 8.76 -8.11 15.23
C GLY A 97 9.74 -7.58 14.18
N HIS A 98 10.53 -6.57 14.58
CA HIS A 98 11.42 -5.78 13.71
C HIS A 98 12.40 -6.62 12.86
N GLU A 99 12.88 -7.75 13.39
CA GLU A 99 13.91 -8.57 12.73
C GLU A 99 13.42 -9.20 11.42
N LYS A 100 12.12 -9.51 11.32
CA LYS A 100 11.51 -10.03 10.08
C LYS A 100 11.13 -8.92 9.11
N THR A 101 10.90 -7.70 9.61
CA THR A 101 10.44 -6.57 8.79
C THR A 101 11.58 -5.85 8.07
N GLU A 102 12.80 -5.86 8.60
CA GLU A 102 13.99 -5.35 7.89
C GLU A 102 14.21 -6.03 6.53
N LYS A 103 13.88 -7.33 6.40
CA LYS A 103 13.96 -8.06 5.14
C LYS A 103 12.92 -7.60 4.12
N ILE A 104 11.71 -7.28 4.58
CA ILE A 104 10.62 -6.77 3.73
C ILE A 104 10.95 -5.34 3.29
N ALA A 105 11.45 -4.53 4.21
CA ALA A 105 11.88 -3.16 3.97
C ALA A 105 12.99 -3.06 2.93
N LYS A 106 14.04 -3.87 3.07
CA LYS A 106 15.13 -3.93 2.09
C LYS A 106 14.63 -4.30 0.70
N LYS A 107 13.73 -5.28 0.63
CA LYS A 107 13.17 -5.73 -0.66
C LYS A 107 12.33 -4.64 -1.32
N LEU A 108 11.54 -3.90 -0.53
CA LEU A 108 10.77 -2.76 -1.04
C LEU A 108 11.65 -1.56 -1.43
N ASP A 109 12.74 -1.31 -0.69
CA ASP A 109 13.74 -0.29 -1.04
C ASP A 109 14.47 -0.64 -2.34
N GLU A 110 14.80 -1.91 -2.54
CA GLU A 110 15.39 -2.44 -3.78
C GLU A 110 14.43 -2.34 -4.98
N ASP A 111 13.13 -2.64 -4.78
CA ASP A 111 12.13 -2.68 -5.85
C ASP A 111 11.50 -1.30 -6.17
N PHE A 112 11.46 -0.37 -5.21
CA PHE A 112 10.71 0.90 -5.32
C PHE A 112 11.45 2.17 -4.85
N GLY A 113 12.60 2.06 -4.18
CA GLY A 113 13.39 3.18 -3.67
C GLY A 113 12.89 3.80 -2.35
N ASP A 114 13.83 4.40 -1.60
CA ASP A 114 13.80 4.92 -0.21
C ASP A 114 12.47 4.81 0.54
N ILE A 115 12.16 3.59 1.02
CA ILE A 115 11.24 3.41 2.13
C ILE A 115 12.02 3.64 3.43
N SER A 116 12.16 4.91 3.82
CA SER A 116 12.87 5.28 5.04
C SER A 116 12.13 4.81 6.30
N LEU A 117 12.39 3.57 6.72
CA LEU A 117 11.97 2.99 8.01
C LEU A 117 12.71 3.58 9.22
N LYS A 118 13.51 4.64 9.04
CA LYS A 118 14.33 5.25 10.11
C LYS A 118 13.52 5.73 11.32
N ARG A 119 12.20 5.90 11.18
CA ARG A 119 11.31 6.30 12.28
C ARG A 119 10.90 5.19 13.25
N LEU A 120 11.20 3.92 12.96
CA LEU A 120 10.82 2.78 13.79
C LEU A 120 11.85 2.43 14.88
N ARG A 121 12.91 3.23 15.05
CA ARG A 121 14.04 2.96 15.94
C ARG A 121 14.02 3.74 17.26
N GLU A 122 13.03 4.61 17.45
CA GLU A 122 12.98 5.58 18.57
C GLU A 122 11.74 5.46 19.49
N GLU A 123 10.93 4.39 19.38
CA GLU A 123 9.85 4.08 20.34
C GLU A 123 10.08 2.70 20.98
#